data_AF-A0A4Q3ETG1-F1
#
_entry.id   AF-A0A4Q3ETG1-F1
#
_cell.length_a   1.000
_cell.length_b   1.000
_cell.length_c   1.000
_cell.angle_alpha   90.00
_cell.angle_beta   90.00
_cell.angle_gamma   90.00
#
_symmetry.space_group_name_H-M   'P 1'
#
loop_
_entity.id
_entity.type
_entity.pdbx_description
1 polymer ?
#
loop_
_entity_poly.entity_id
_entity_poly.type
_entity_poly.pdbx_seq_one_letter_code
_entity_poly.pdbx_strand_id
1 'polypeptide(L)'
;MTWFNPGPLTVASFAEFNIAFVLLVYTCSLRNKTRSTYVVLTQNISFCLYCLASVLYNPAVTNYSFALYLDWIFIFFQSWFIYSALVVACLFHRDLFPKQSKIILSLFAIITLFALYLWFAPHKVTTQQTPFNVALLLIRYLSITALTIVVFIKKIQKTKASQITVQDEKAIKAYNGFLFSAFLTLAGIFSILFNAAGILSTAVQNYIVHTLTFCGMIIYAFTYYDYIEERTSFQFRLVCIVLFAVHLILGLMPFALLGDANPNSPAYSETVISGFLIFIPVVTLAVIFLLPLFLRNNILKPLDNVMQKIKQVNAGDLSGNIKIEVNDEIGLLTENFNRMNTSLRHYAEKMNDLVDEKTNELNQSLQELKATQAQLIQSEKMSSLGELTAGIAHEIQNPLNFVNNFSEVSVELIDEMAEELEKGEVKEALAIATDIKQNLEKIRHHGKRADGIVKGMLQHSRNNSGERQLTDLNNLADEYLRLSYHGLRAKDKTFNATMTTHFQENLPQINIVPQDIGRVL
;
A
#
# COMPACT_ATOMS: atom_id res chain seq x y z
N MET A 1 -33.73 -57.86 4.94
CA MET A 1 -34.09 -56.49 4.53
C MET A 1 -34.50 -56.53 3.06
N THR A 2 -35.74 -56.90 2.74
CA THR A 2 -36.15 -57.05 1.33
C THR A 2 -36.47 -55.70 0.67
N TRP A 3 -36.78 -54.65 1.44
CA TRP A 3 -37.28 -53.37 0.92
C TRP A 3 -36.24 -52.47 0.21
N PHE A 4 -34.95 -52.70 0.42
CA PHE A 4 -33.86 -51.89 -0.14
C PHE A 4 -32.92 -52.77 -0.96
N ASN A 5 -32.93 -52.61 -2.29
CA ASN A 5 -32.03 -53.29 -3.22
C ASN A 5 -31.17 -52.23 -3.92
N PRO A 6 -29.95 -51.98 -3.43
CA PRO A 6 -29.13 -50.91 -3.97
C PRO A 6 -28.52 -51.32 -5.32
N GLY A 7 -28.54 -50.39 -6.28
CA GLY A 7 -27.91 -50.58 -7.60
C GLY A 7 -26.96 -49.44 -7.97
N PRO A 8 -26.41 -49.44 -9.20
CA PRO A 8 -25.55 -48.37 -9.70
C PRO A 8 -26.17 -46.96 -9.56
N LEU A 9 -27.48 -46.84 -9.81
CA LEU A 9 -28.24 -45.61 -9.63
C LEU A 9 -28.19 -45.11 -8.18
N THR A 10 -28.38 -46.01 -7.22
CA THR A 10 -28.33 -45.72 -5.79
C THR A 10 -26.97 -45.15 -5.39
N VAL A 11 -25.88 -45.73 -5.91
CA VAL A 11 -24.51 -45.26 -5.62
C VAL A 11 -24.26 -43.86 -6.18
N ALA A 12 -24.68 -43.60 -7.42
CA ALA A 12 -24.51 -42.28 -8.02
C ALA A 12 -25.31 -41.21 -7.27
N SER A 13 -26.59 -41.45 -7.01
CA SER A 13 -27.44 -40.53 -6.22
C SER A 13 -26.92 -40.35 -4.79
N PHE A 14 -26.30 -41.37 -4.20
CA PHE A 14 -25.68 -41.27 -2.89
C PHE A 14 -24.39 -40.44 -2.91
N ALA A 15 -23.58 -40.56 -3.96
CA ALA A 15 -22.42 -39.70 -4.16
C ALA A 15 -22.83 -38.23 -4.35
N GLU A 16 -23.87 -37.98 -5.15
CA GLU A 16 -24.49 -36.66 -5.33
C GLU A 16 -25.00 -36.08 -4.00
N PHE A 17 -25.69 -36.89 -3.19
CA PHE A 17 -26.15 -36.51 -1.86
C PHE A 17 -24.98 -36.09 -0.95
N ASN A 18 -23.89 -36.85 -0.93
CA ASN A 18 -22.73 -36.55 -0.08
C ASN A 18 -22.15 -35.17 -0.39
N ILE A 19 -21.95 -34.85 -1.67
CA ILE A 19 -21.46 -33.52 -2.05
C ILE A 19 -22.46 -32.43 -1.67
N ALA A 20 -23.74 -32.63 -2.01
CA ALA A 20 -24.80 -31.68 -1.70
C ALA A 20 -24.87 -31.38 -0.20
N PHE A 21 -24.70 -32.41 0.64
CA PHE A 21 -24.68 -32.29 2.08
C PHE A 21 -23.47 -31.51 2.58
N VAL A 22 -22.28 -31.73 2.02
CA VAL A 22 -21.08 -30.95 2.37
C VAL A 22 -21.27 -29.47 2.03
N LEU A 23 -21.81 -29.17 0.84
CA LEU A 23 -22.13 -27.80 0.43
C LEU A 23 -23.19 -27.17 1.33
N LEU A 24 -24.19 -27.94 1.77
CA LEU A 24 -25.21 -27.51 2.72
C LEU A 24 -24.59 -27.13 4.07
N VAL A 25 -23.78 -28.01 4.66
CA VAL A 25 -23.09 -27.78 5.94
C VAL A 25 -22.19 -26.54 5.84
N TYR A 26 -21.46 -26.39 4.73
CA TYR A 26 -20.63 -25.21 4.52
C TYR A 26 -21.46 -23.92 4.44
N THR A 27 -22.52 -23.89 3.63
CA THR A 27 -23.39 -22.71 3.51
C THR A 27 -24.07 -22.38 4.85
N CYS A 28 -24.37 -23.38 5.69
CA CYS A 28 -24.82 -23.17 7.07
C CYS A 28 -23.79 -22.49 7.96
N SER A 29 -22.50 -22.78 7.74
CA SER A 29 -21.36 -22.27 8.52
C SER A 29 -20.94 -20.83 8.18
N LEU A 30 -21.44 -20.27 7.07
CA LEU A 30 -21.16 -18.87 6.69
C LEU A 30 -21.67 -17.90 7.75
N ARG A 31 -20.83 -16.93 8.14
CA ARG A 31 -21.09 -16.02 9.26
C ARG A 31 -22.11 -14.94 8.89
N ASN A 32 -22.05 -14.45 7.64
CA ASN A 32 -22.96 -13.41 7.15
C ASN A 32 -23.95 -13.96 6.11
N LYS A 33 -25.18 -14.26 6.54
CA LYS A 33 -26.24 -14.77 5.65
C LYS A 33 -27.00 -13.61 5.00
N THR A 34 -26.74 -13.38 3.72
CA THR A 34 -27.53 -12.45 2.88
C THR A 34 -28.80 -13.14 2.36
N ARG A 35 -29.71 -12.37 1.75
CA ARG A 35 -30.91 -12.92 1.09
C ARG A 35 -30.54 -14.02 0.08
N SER A 36 -29.47 -13.82 -0.68
CA SER A 36 -28.96 -14.81 -1.66
C SER A 36 -28.45 -16.08 -0.97
N THR A 37 -27.81 -15.96 0.20
CA THR A 37 -27.37 -17.09 1.01
C THR A 37 -28.54 -17.96 1.47
N TYR A 38 -29.66 -17.36 1.88
CA TYR A 38 -30.85 -18.12 2.27
C TYR A 38 -31.49 -18.86 1.09
N VAL A 39 -31.50 -18.28 -0.11
CA VAL A 39 -32.03 -18.98 -1.30
C VAL A 39 -31.15 -20.16 -1.68
N VAL A 40 -29.82 -20.02 -1.61
CA VAL A 40 -28.92 -21.16 -1.87
C VAL A 40 -29.00 -22.22 -0.78
N LEU A 41 -29.23 -21.81 0.47
CA LEU A 41 -29.48 -22.76 1.55
C LEU A 41 -30.73 -23.61 1.26
N THR A 42 -31.85 -22.98 0.87
CA THR A 42 -33.08 -23.73 0.54
C THR A 42 -32.90 -24.59 -0.71
N GLN A 43 -32.09 -24.14 -1.67
CA GLN A 43 -31.72 -24.92 -2.85
C GLN A 43 -30.93 -26.18 -2.49
N ASN A 44 -29.87 -26.05 -1.67
CA ASN A 44 -29.04 -27.18 -1.23
C ASN A 44 -29.85 -28.18 -0.39
N ILE A 45 -30.73 -27.70 0.50
CA ILE A 45 -31.64 -28.57 1.28
C ILE A 45 -32.52 -29.39 0.33
N SER A 46 -33.12 -28.74 -0.65
CA SER A 46 -34.02 -29.40 -1.59
C SER A 46 -33.29 -30.40 -2.47
N PHE A 47 -32.07 -30.08 -2.89
CA PHE A 47 -31.24 -30.99 -3.65
C PHE A 47 -30.80 -32.21 -2.83
N CYS A 48 -30.47 -32.03 -1.55
CA CYS A 48 -30.19 -33.15 -0.64
C CYS A 48 -31.42 -34.08 -0.51
N LEU A 49 -32.62 -33.50 -0.34
CA LEU A 49 -33.86 -34.27 -0.23
C LEU A 49 -34.21 -35.00 -1.53
N TYR A 50 -33.95 -34.38 -2.68
CA TYR A 50 -34.05 -35.02 -4.00
C TYR A 50 -33.12 -36.23 -4.11
N CYS A 51 -31.83 -36.07 -3.79
CA CYS A 51 -30.87 -37.17 -3.87
C CYS A 51 -31.24 -38.30 -2.90
N LEU A 52 -31.67 -37.96 -1.68
CA LEU A 52 -32.12 -38.93 -0.68
C LEU A 52 -33.34 -39.72 -1.17
N ALA A 53 -34.31 -39.06 -1.79
CA ALA A 53 -35.46 -39.73 -2.39
C ALA A 53 -35.04 -40.66 -3.53
N SER A 54 -34.08 -40.24 -4.37
CA SER A 54 -33.53 -41.05 -5.45
C SER A 54 -32.77 -42.28 -4.94
N VAL A 55 -32.04 -42.16 -3.82
CA VAL A 55 -31.36 -43.29 -3.16
C VAL A 55 -32.38 -44.32 -2.65
N LEU A 56 -33.50 -43.87 -2.09
CA LEU A 56 -34.55 -44.73 -1.54
C LEU A 56 -35.48 -45.32 -2.62
N TYR A 57 -35.41 -44.84 -3.85
CA TYR A 57 -36.26 -45.29 -4.95
C TYR A 57 -35.83 -46.68 -5.46
N ASN A 58 -36.69 -47.69 -5.27
CA ASN A 58 -36.44 -49.06 -5.70
C ASN A 58 -37.67 -49.65 -6.42
N PRO A 59 -37.69 -49.68 -7.77
CA PRO A 59 -38.86 -50.12 -8.53
C PRO A 59 -39.22 -51.61 -8.33
N ALA A 60 -38.31 -52.43 -7.79
CA ALA A 60 -38.52 -53.87 -7.63
C ALA A 60 -39.22 -54.27 -6.31
N VAL A 61 -39.24 -53.41 -5.27
CA VAL A 61 -39.74 -53.82 -3.93
C VAL A 61 -40.70 -52.83 -3.28
N THR A 62 -40.79 -51.59 -3.77
CA THR A 62 -41.74 -50.64 -3.21
C THR A 62 -43.18 -51.05 -3.52
N ASN A 63 -44.02 -51.19 -2.49
CA ASN A 63 -45.48 -51.21 -2.66
C ASN A 63 -45.88 -50.05 -3.57
N TYR A 64 -46.81 -50.29 -4.49
CA TYR A 64 -47.22 -49.31 -5.50
C TYR A 64 -47.54 -47.93 -4.90
N SER A 65 -48.20 -47.90 -3.73
CA SER A 65 -48.48 -46.67 -2.97
C SER A 65 -47.22 -45.97 -2.44
N PHE A 66 -46.21 -46.71 -1.98
CA PHE A 66 -44.96 -46.14 -1.46
C PHE A 66 -44.05 -45.61 -2.58
N ALA A 67 -44.02 -46.30 -3.73
CA ALA A 67 -43.34 -45.83 -4.94
C ALA A 67 -43.90 -44.48 -5.40
N LEU A 68 -45.24 -44.37 -5.42
CA LEU A 68 -45.94 -43.12 -5.69
C LEU A 68 -45.50 -42.01 -4.72
N TYR A 69 -45.50 -42.24 -3.40
CA TYR A 69 -45.04 -41.21 -2.45
C TYR A 69 -43.59 -40.75 -2.69
N LEU A 70 -42.68 -41.65 -3.09
CA LEU A 70 -41.31 -41.29 -3.45
C LEU A 70 -41.26 -40.47 -4.75
N ASP A 71 -42.06 -40.81 -5.76
CA ASP A 71 -42.21 -40.01 -6.98
C ASP A 71 -42.75 -38.60 -6.67
N TRP A 72 -43.66 -38.47 -5.70
CA TRP A 72 -44.18 -37.17 -5.24
C TRP A 72 -43.06 -36.31 -4.66
N ILE A 73 -42.26 -36.90 -3.76
CA ILE A 73 -41.12 -36.24 -3.10
C ILE A 73 -40.07 -35.83 -4.15
N PHE A 74 -39.74 -36.74 -5.07
CA PHE A 74 -38.76 -36.54 -6.12
C PHE A 74 -39.11 -35.34 -7.01
N ILE A 75 -40.34 -35.28 -7.53
CA ILE A 75 -40.77 -34.23 -8.45
C ILE A 75 -40.93 -32.89 -7.74
N PHE A 76 -41.42 -32.89 -6.49
CA PHE A 76 -41.54 -31.68 -5.70
C PHE A 76 -40.17 -31.03 -5.45
N PHE A 77 -39.20 -31.78 -4.93
CA PHE A 77 -37.87 -31.24 -4.60
C PHE A 77 -37.06 -30.89 -5.84
N GLN A 78 -37.20 -31.64 -6.93
CA GLN A 78 -36.60 -31.27 -8.22
C GLN A 78 -37.18 -29.94 -8.75
N SER A 79 -38.51 -29.77 -8.66
CA SER A 79 -39.18 -28.54 -9.08
C SER A 79 -38.79 -27.34 -8.23
N TRP A 80 -38.68 -27.54 -6.91
CA TRP A 80 -38.22 -26.51 -5.99
C TRP A 80 -36.75 -26.16 -6.21
N PHE A 81 -35.89 -27.14 -6.46
CA PHE A 81 -34.49 -26.91 -6.80
C PHE A 81 -34.37 -25.98 -8.01
N ILE A 82 -35.12 -26.25 -9.09
CA ILE A 82 -35.10 -25.41 -10.28
C ILE A 82 -35.71 -24.02 -10.02
N TYR A 83 -36.79 -23.94 -9.24
CA TYR A 83 -37.37 -22.67 -8.81
C TYR A 83 -36.33 -21.81 -8.09
N SER A 84 -35.67 -22.39 -7.08
CA SER A 84 -34.66 -21.70 -6.28
C SER A 84 -33.46 -21.28 -7.13
N ALA A 85 -33.01 -22.11 -8.08
CA ALA A 85 -31.97 -21.75 -9.05
C ALA A 85 -32.37 -20.53 -9.91
N LEU A 86 -33.63 -20.49 -10.36
CA LEU A 86 -34.18 -19.39 -11.15
C LEU A 86 -34.37 -18.12 -10.30
N VAL A 87 -34.77 -18.26 -9.04
CA VAL A 87 -34.80 -17.17 -8.05
C VAL A 87 -33.40 -16.61 -7.83
N VAL A 88 -32.37 -17.46 -7.69
CA VAL A 88 -30.97 -17.01 -7.62
C VAL A 88 -30.62 -16.23 -8.89
N ALA A 89 -30.87 -16.78 -10.08
CA ALA A 89 -30.56 -16.12 -11.35
C ALA A 89 -31.30 -14.77 -11.55
N CYS A 90 -32.56 -14.67 -11.08
CA CYS A 90 -33.38 -13.46 -11.19
C CYS A 90 -33.07 -12.41 -10.11
N LEU A 91 -32.75 -12.82 -8.88
CA LEU A 91 -32.34 -11.93 -7.79
C LEU A 91 -30.87 -11.52 -7.89
N PHE A 92 -30.13 -12.03 -8.87
CA PHE A 92 -28.68 -11.83 -9.01
C PHE A 92 -28.32 -10.40 -9.45
N HIS A 93 -27.75 -9.64 -8.51
CA HIS A 93 -27.29 -8.24 -8.55
C HIS A 93 -28.35 -7.22 -8.95
N ARG A 94 -28.56 -6.17 -8.11
CA ARG A 94 -29.52 -5.06 -8.26
C ARG A 94 -30.58 -5.33 -9.31
N ASP A 95 -31.77 -5.75 -8.88
CA ASP A 95 -32.92 -6.09 -9.72
C ASP A 95 -33.10 -5.07 -10.86
N LEU A 96 -32.43 -5.29 -11.99
CA LEU A 96 -32.35 -4.32 -13.10
C LEU A 96 -33.72 -4.24 -13.81
N PHE A 97 -34.57 -5.24 -13.55
CA PHE A 97 -35.91 -5.42 -14.10
C PHE A 97 -36.87 -6.12 -13.13
N PRO A 98 -37.23 -5.48 -11.99
CA PRO A 98 -38.00 -6.11 -10.91
C PRO A 98 -39.38 -6.59 -11.35
N LYS A 99 -39.99 -5.94 -12.36
CA LYS A 99 -41.27 -6.35 -12.92
C LYS A 99 -41.15 -7.60 -13.78
N GLN A 100 -40.11 -7.70 -14.61
CA GLN A 100 -39.92 -8.85 -15.53
C GLN A 100 -39.51 -10.10 -14.75
N SER A 101 -38.57 -9.96 -13.80
CA SER A 101 -38.17 -11.04 -12.88
C SER A 101 -39.37 -11.63 -12.13
N LYS A 102 -40.27 -10.76 -11.61
CA LYS A 102 -41.49 -11.20 -10.92
C LYS A 102 -42.47 -11.92 -11.85
N ILE A 103 -42.72 -11.41 -13.05
CA ILE A 103 -43.63 -12.06 -14.02
C ILE A 103 -43.08 -13.45 -14.38
N ILE A 104 -41.77 -13.56 -14.60
CA ILE A 104 -41.08 -14.79 -14.93
C ILE A 104 -41.18 -15.81 -13.79
N LEU A 105 -40.89 -15.40 -12.56
CA LEU A 105 -41.00 -16.24 -11.38
C LEU A 105 -42.45 -16.71 -11.14
N SER A 106 -43.43 -15.83 -11.35
CA SER A 106 -44.85 -16.18 -11.21
C SER A 106 -45.32 -17.13 -12.29
N LEU A 107 -44.96 -16.90 -13.56
CA LEU A 107 -45.28 -17.82 -14.67
C LEU A 107 -44.67 -19.20 -14.43
N PHE A 108 -43.41 -19.24 -13.97
CA PHE A 108 -42.76 -20.50 -13.63
C PHE A 108 -43.47 -21.24 -12.49
N ALA A 109 -43.85 -20.53 -11.42
CA ALA A 109 -44.60 -21.13 -10.32
C ALA A 109 -45.93 -21.71 -10.80
N ILE A 110 -46.65 -21.00 -11.69
CA ILE A 110 -47.90 -21.47 -12.30
C ILE A 110 -47.69 -22.71 -13.17
N ILE A 111 -46.69 -22.69 -14.08
CA ILE A 111 -46.37 -23.84 -14.94
C ILE A 111 -45.98 -25.06 -14.10
N THR A 112 -45.22 -24.84 -13.03
CA THR A 112 -44.79 -25.91 -12.11
C THR A 112 -45.96 -26.49 -11.34
N LEU A 113 -46.84 -25.64 -10.78
CA LEU A 113 -48.05 -26.08 -10.10
C LEU A 113 -49.01 -26.81 -11.05
N PHE A 114 -49.12 -26.37 -12.30
CA PHE A 114 -49.92 -27.03 -13.33
C PHE A 114 -49.33 -28.38 -13.76
N ALA A 115 -48.00 -28.46 -13.94
CA ALA A 115 -47.32 -29.71 -14.25
C ALA A 115 -47.42 -30.72 -13.09
N LEU A 116 -47.27 -30.25 -11.84
CA LEU A 116 -47.54 -31.05 -10.64
C LEU A 116 -48.99 -31.53 -10.63
N TYR A 117 -49.96 -30.63 -10.84
CA TYR A 117 -51.38 -30.99 -10.90
C TYR A 117 -51.68 -32.06 -11.97
N LEU A 118 -51.12 -31.93 -13.18
CA LEU A 118 -51.30 -32.92 -14.24
C LEU A 118 -50.62 -34.25 -13.94
N TRP A 119 -49.46 -34.22 -13.28
CA TRP A 119 -48.80 -35.43 -12.79
C TRP A 119 -49.61 -36.13 -11.69
N PHE A 120 -50.31 -35.35 -10.86
CA PHE A 120 -51.11 -35.84 -9.73
C PHE A 120 -52.59 -36.08 -10.05
N ALA A 121 -53.05 -35.77 -11.27
CA ALA A 121 -54.43 -35.98 -11.66
C ALA A 121 -54.76 -37.48 -11.58
N PRO A 122 -55.84 -37.88 -10.86
CA PRO A 122 -56.16 -39.28 -10.64
C PRO A 122 -56.66 -39.90 -11.94
N HIS A 123 -55.75 -40.41 -12.76
CA HIS A 123 -56.06 -41.18 -13.96
C HIS A 123 -55.52 -42.59 -13.75
N LYS A 124 -56.37 -43.59 -14.03
CA LYS A 124 -56.05 -45.02 -13.90
C LYS A 124 -54.70 -45.28 -14.57
N VAL A 125 -53.69 -45.59 -13.75
CA VAL A 125 -52.32 -45.78 -14.19
C VAL A 125 -52.23 -47.08 -14.96
N THR A 126 -52.42 -46.99 -16.27
CA THR A 126 -51.99 -48.01 -17.21
C THR A 126 -50.59 -47.66 -17.70
N THR A 127 -49.80 -48.69 -17.99
CA THR A 127 -48.39 -48.71 -18.44
C THR A 127 -48.06 -47.86 -19.68
N GLN A 128 -49.02 -47.10 -20.24
CA GLN A 128 -48.87 -46.23 -21.41
C GLN A 128 -48.61 -44.74 -21.08
N GLN A 129 -48.48 -44.35 -19.81
CA GLN A 129 -48.36 -42.92 -19.42
C GLN A 129 -46.92 -42.34 -19.39
N THR A 130 -45.88 -43.17 -19.60
CA THR A 130 -44.48 -42.72 -19.69
C THR A 130 -44.26 -41.57 -20.71
N PRO A 131 -44.83 -41.60 -21.93
CA PRO A 131 -44.65 -40.51 -22.90
C PRO A 131 -45.30 -39.19 -22.48
N PHE A 132 -46.48 -39.24 -21.83
CA PHE A 132 -47.21 -38.04 -21.38
C PHE A 132 -46.47 -37.33 -20.24
N ASN A 133 -45.98 -38.11 -19.28
CA ASN A 133 -45.18 -37.64 -18.16
C ASN A 133 -43.84 -37.04 -18.62
N VAL A 134 -43.20 -37.67 -19.60
CA VAL A 134 -41.97 -37.17 -20.22
C VAL A 134 -42.22 -35.89 -21.04
N ALA A 135 -43.35 -35.78 -21.74
CA ALA A 135 -43.74 -34.56 -22.46
C ALA A 135 -44.01 -33.38 -21.51
N LEU A 136 -44.64 -33.63 -20.36
CA LEU A 136 -44.82 -32.61 -19.31
C LEU A 136 -43.50 -32.15 -18.71
N LEU A 137 -42.58 -33.09 -18.46
CA LEU A 137 -41.22 -32.79 -18.01
C LEU A 137 -40.52 -31.89 -19.03
N LEU A 138 -40.58 -32.23 -20.32
CA LEU A 138 -40.00 -31.46 -21.41
C LEU A 138 -40.54 -30.02 -21.47
N ILE A 139 -41.87 -29.87 -21.48
CA ILE A 139 -42.52 -28.55 -21.54
C ILE A 139 -42.03 -27.69 -20.36
N ARG A 140 -41.92 -28.28 -19.16
CA ARG A 140 -41.39 -27.59 -17.98
C ARG A 140 -39.97 -27.09 -18.21
N TYR A 141 -39.05 -27.97 -18.62
CA TYR A 141 -37.63 -27.63 -18.76
C TYR A 141 -37.31 -26.74 -19.97
N LEU A 142 -37.93 -26.97 -21.13
CA LEU A 142 -37.82 -26.08 -22.28
C LEU A 142 -38.30 -24.66 -21.94
N SER A 143 -39.39 -24.54 -21.17
CA SER A 143 -39.87 -23.24 -20.69
C SER A 143 -38.85 -22.54 -19.79
N ILE A 144 -38.18 -23.27 -18.88
CA ILE A 144 -37.13 -22.72 -17.99
C ILE A 144 -35.92 -22.23 -18.80
N THR A 145 -35.40 -23.07 -19.70
CA THR A 145 -34.19 -22.75 -20.45
C THR A 145 -34.44 -21.59 -21.41
N ALA A 146 -35.59 -21.59 -22.10
CA ALA A 146 -35.99 -20.47 -22.95
C ALA A 146 -36.13 -19.15 -22.16
N LEU A 147 -36.76 -19.20 -20.99
CA LEU A 147 -36.99 -18.01 -20.17
C LEU A 147 -35.69 -17.46 -19.58
N THR A 148 -34.77 -18.35 -19.18
CA THR A 148 -33.42 -17.99 -18.73
C THR A 148 -32.65 -17.32 -19.87
N ILE A 149 -32.62 -17.92 -21.06
CA ILE A 149 -31.96 -17.36 -22.26
C ILE A 149 -32.54 -15.97 -22.62
N VAL A 150 -33.87 -15.80 -22.57
CA VAL A 150 -34.51 -14.51 -22.89
C VAL A 150 -34.10 -13.42 -21.90
N VAL A 151 -34.04 -13.75 -20.60
CA VAL A 151 -33.53 -12.83 -19.57
C VAL A 151 -32.06 -12.49 -19.82
N PHE A 152 -31.24 -13.47 -20.22
CA PHE A 152 -29.82 -13.27 -20.52
C PHE A 152 -29.60 -12.25 -21.63
N ILE A 153 -30.23 -12.50 -22.78
CA ILE A 153 -30.02 -11.71 -24.00
C ILE A 153 -30.41 -10.26 -23.73
N LYS A 154 -31.53 -10.05 -23.03
CA LYS A 154 -31.97 -8.70 -22.62
C LYS A 154 -31.03 -8.05 -21.59
N LYS A 155 -30.42 -8.82 -20.67
CA LYS A 155 -29.46 -8.30 -19.69
C LYS A 155 -28.17 -7.87 -20.38
N ILE A 156 -27.55 -8.73 -21.20
CA ILE A 156 -26.31 -8.44 -21.95
C ILE A 156 -26.45 -7.20 -22.84
N GLN A 157 -27.56 -7.10 -23.59
CA GLN A 157 -27.78 -5.98 -24.50
C GLN A 157 -27.79 -4.63 -23.77
N LYS A 158 -28.31 -4.60 -22.53
CA LYS A 158 -28.35 -3.38 -21.71
C LYS A 158 -27.06 -3.13 -20.93
N THR A 159 -26.36 -4.18 -20.48
CA THR A 159 -25.05 -4.03 -19.84
C THR A 159 -24.01 -3.50 -20.84
N LYS A 160 -24.00 -3.97 -22.10
CA LYS A 160 -23.15 -3.39 -23.16
C LYS A 160 -23.44 -1.92 -23.47
N ALA A 161 -24.67 -1.45 -23.23
CA ALA A 161 -25.10 -0.08 -23.46
C ALA A 161 -24.76 0.89 -22.29
N SER A 162 -24.33 0.37 -21.14
CA SER A 162 -23.97 1.17 -19.96
C SER A 162 -22.53 0.85 -19.55
N GLN A 163 -21.57 1.74 -19.86
CA GLN A 163 -20.14 1.54 -19.56
C GLN A 163 -19.90 0.97 -18.14
N ILE A 164 -19.22 -0.18 -18.08
CA ILE A 164 -19.30 -1.15 -16.98
C ILE A 164 -18.12 -1.02 -15.98
N THR A 165 -18.39 -1.18 -14.67
CA THR A 165 -17.37 -1.26 -13.59
C THR A 165 -16.92 -2.69 -13.30
N VAL A 166 -15.77 -2.90 -12.62
CA VAL A 166 -15.19 -4.23 -12.29
C VAL A 166 -16.16 -5.17 -11.54
N GLN A 167 -17.15 -4.64 -10.80
CA GLN A 167 -18.15 -5.44 -10.07
C GLN A 167 -19.11 -6.22 -10.99
N ASP A 168 -19.38 -5.71 -12.19
CA ASP A 168 -20.32 -6.34 -13.12
C ASP A 168 -19.70 -7.53 -13.86
N GLU A 169 -18.36 -7.60 -14.00
CA GLU A 169 -17.68 -8.72 -14.66
C GLU A 169 -17.88 -10.04 -13.89
N LYS A 170 -17.82 -9.98 -12.54
CA LYS A 170 -18.11 -11.14 -11.68
C LYS A 170 -19.56 -11.59 -11.82
N ALA A 171 -20.51 -10.65 -11.94
CA ALA A 171 -21.92 -10.96 -12.12
C ALA A 171 -22.20 -11.61 -13.49
N ILE A 172 -21.51 -11.17 -14.55
CA ILE A 172 -21.59 -11.79 -15.89
C ILE A 172 -21.04 -13.22 -15.85
N LYS A 173 -19.87 -13.44 -15.22
CA LYS A 173 -19.31 -14.79 -15.05
C LYS A 173 -20.27 -15.71 -14.30
N ALA A 174 -20.86 -15.21 -13.21
CA ALA A 174 -21.85 -15.97 -12.46
C ALA A 174 -23.08 -16.32 -13.31
N TYR A 175 -23.58 -15.36 -14.09
CA TYR A 175 -24.70 -15.60 -14.98
C TYR A 175 -24.40 -16.70 -16.03
N ASN A 176 -23.22 -16.62 -16.66
CA ASN A 176 -22.78 -17.61 -17.65
C ASN A 176 -22.72 -19.02 -17.04
N GLY A 177 -22.27 -19.14 -15.79
CA GLY A 177 -22.27 -20.39 -15.05
C GLY A 177 -23.68 -20.96 -14.84
N PHE A 178 -24.66 -20.13 -14.43
CA PHE A 178 -26.05 -20.58 -14.30
C PHE A 178 -26.67 -21.02 -15.63
N LEU A 179 -26.42 -20.27 -16.72
CA LEU A 179 -26.91 -20.62 -18.05
C LEU A 179 -26.34 -21.96 -18.51
N PHE A 180 -25.05 -22.19 -18.29
CA PHE A 180 -24.39 -23.44 -18.64
C PHE A 180 -24.92 -24.62 -17.80
N SER A 181 -25.15 -24.42 -16.49
CA SER A 181 -25.80 -25.43 -15.64
C SER A 181 -27.23 -25.78 -16.12
N ALA A 182 -28.01 -24.78 -16.56
CA ALA A 182 -29.32 -25.01 -17.16
C ALA A 182 -29.25 -25.79 -18.49
N PHE A 183 -28.24 -25.52 -19.31
CA PHE A 183 -27.96 -26.27 -20.54
C PHE A 183 -27.62 -27.73 -20.26
N LEU A 184 -26.78 -28.02 -19.25
CA LEU A 184 -26.45 -29.39 -18.85
C LEU A 184 -27.69 -30.16 -18.37
N THR A 185 -28.55 -29.49 -17.59
CA THR A 185 -29.83 -30.08 -17.16
C THR A 185 -30.70 -30.45 -18.38
N LEU A 186 -30.78 -29.55 -19.37
CA LEU A 186 -31.52 -29.79 -20.61
C LEU A 186 -30.96 -30.99 -21.39
N ALA A 187 -29.64 -31.10 -21.52
CA ALA A 187 -28.99 -32.23 -22.16
C ALA A 187 -29.29 -33.57 -21.44
N GLY A 188 -29.36 -33.55 -20.10
CA GLY A 188 -29.77 -34.70 -19.31
C GLY A 188 -31.19 -35.18 -19.65
N ILE A 189 -32.12 -34.26 -19.86
CA ILE A 189 -33.50 -34.60 -20.23
C ILE A 189 -33.59 -35.16 -21.64
N PHE A 190 -32.81 -34.63 -22.59
CA PHE A 190 -32.71 -35.22 -23.92
C PHE A 190 -32.20 -36.66 -23.87
N SER A 191 -31.29 -37.00 -22.95
CA SER A 191 -30.86 -38.39 -22.78
C SER A 191 -32.00 -39.32 -22.30
N ILE A 192 -32.90 -38.82 -21.43
CA ILE A 192 -34.11 -39.55 -21.01
C ILE A 192 -35.03 -39.80 -22.21
N LEU A 193 -35.20 -38.81 -23.10
CA LEU A 193 -35.99 -38.98 -24.32
C LEU A 193 -35.41 -40.02 -25.26
N PHE A 194 -34.09 -39.98 -25.46
CA PHE A 194 -33.42 -40.95 -26.33
C PHE A 194 -33.53 -42.36 -25.75
N ASN A 195 -33.52 -42.53 -24.43
CA ASN A 195 -33.86 -43.82 -23.83
C ASN A 195 -35.32 -44.22 -24.09
N ALA A 196 -36.28 -43.31 -23.89
CA ALA A 196 -37.69 -43.58 -24.15
C ALA A 196 -37.99 -43.89 -25.63
N ALA A 197 -37.22 -43.32 -26.55
CA ALA A 197 -37.28 -43.61 -27.99
C ALA A 197 -36.53 -44.90 -28.41
N GLY A 198 -35.93 -45.61 -27.45
CA GLY A 198 -35.16 -46.84 -27.71
C GLY A 198 -33.77 -46.63 -28.32
N ILE A 199 -33.28 -45.39 -28.36
CA ILE A 199 -31.97 -45.02 -28.93
C ILE A 199 -30.83 -45.29 -27.93
N LEU A 200 -31.05 -45.03 -26.64
CA LEU A 200 -30.07 -45.27 -25.57
C LEU A 200 -30.55 -46.39 -24.66
N SER A 201 -29.61 -47.20 -24.15
CA SER A 201 -29.90 -48.12 -23.06
C SER A 201 -30.07 -47.36 -21.73
N THR A 202 -30.70 -48.01 -20.75
CA THR A 202 -30.99 -47.37 -19.45
C THR A 202 -29.72 -47.09 -18.65
N ALA A 203 -28.71 -47.97 -18.68
CA ALA A 203 -27.43 -47.69 -18.04
C ALA A 203 -26.69 -46.51 -18.70
N VAL A 204 -26.68 -46.43 -20.03
CA VAL A 204 -26.03 -45.32 -20.74
C VAL A 204 -26.74 -44.00 -20.45
N GLN A 205 -28.07 -43.99 -20.45
CA GLN A 205 -28.84 -42.80 -20.09
C GLN A 205 -28.58 -42.36 -18.64
N ASN A 206 -28.57 -43.29 -17.68
CA ASN A 206 -28.28 -42.94 -16.29
C ASN A 206 -26.85 -42.42 -16.11
N TYR A 207 -25.88 -43.03 -16.79
CA TYR A 207 -24.50 -42.54 -16.81
C TYR A 207 -24.42 -41.09 -17.33
N ILE A 208 -25.09 -40.78 -18.45
CA ILE A 208 -25.13 -39.43 -19.02
C ILE A 208 -25.79 -38.44 -18.04
N VAL A 209 -26.95 -38.78 -17.48
CA VAL A 209 -27.67 -37.89 -16.54
C VAL A 209 -26.82 -37.57 -15.32
N HIS A 210 -26.23 -38.57 -14.67
CA HIS A 210 -25.41 -38.34 -13.47
C HIS A 210 -24.11 -37.59 -13.81
N THR A 211 -23.48 -37.87 -14.95
CA THR A 211 -22.30 -37.09 -15.40
C THR A 211 -22.65 -35.62 -15.56
N LEU A 212 -23.76 -35.31 -16.24
CA LEU A 212 -24.21 -33.93 -16.45
C LEU A 212 -24.62 -33.26 -15.14
N THR A 213 -25.21 -34.01 -14.21
CA THR A 213 -25.57 -33.53 -12.87
C THR A 213 -24.32 -33.15 -12.06
N PHE A 214 -23.29 -33.99 -12.02
CA PHE A 214 -22.01 -33.66 -11.36
C PHE A 214 -21.35 -32.41 -11.98
N CYS A 215 -21.28 -32.32 -13.31
CA CYS A 215 -20.79 -31.13 -14.00
C CYS A 215 -21.60 -29.88 -13.62
N GLY A 216 -22.93 -30.01 -13.59
CA GLY A 216 -23.85 -28.96 -13.18
C GLY A 216 -23.60 -28.49 -11.74
N MET A 217 -23.34 -29.40 -10.81
CA MET A 217 -23.02 -29.05 -9.41
C MET A 217 -21.67 -28.36 -9.26
N ILE A 218 -20.63 -28.80 -9.97
CA ILE A 218 -19.32 -28.15 -9.94
C ILE A 218 -19.47 -26.69 -10.36
N ILE A 219 -20.10 -26.48 -11.52
CA ILE A 219 -20.30 -25.14 -12.08
C ILE A 219 -21.14 -24.31 -11.14
N TYR A 220 -22.24 -24.85 -10.61
CA TYR A 220 -23.08 -24.16 -9.63
C TYR A 220 -22.29 -23.73 -8.39
N ALA A 221 -21.53 -24.64 -7.78
CA ALA A 221 -20.74 -24.37 -6.59
C ALA A 221 -19.72 -23.24 -6.85
N PHE A 222 -18.93 -23.32 -7.93
CA PHE A 222 -17.95 -22.29 -8.26
C PHE A 222 -18.57 -20.93 -8.58
N THR A 223 -19.58 -20.95 -9.44
CA THR A 223 -20.36 -19.76 -9.83
C THR A 223 -20.91 -19.03 -8.61
N TYR A 224 -21.38 -19.80 -7.63
CA TYR A 224 -21.88 -19.25 -6.38
C TYR A 224 -20.75 -18.75 -5.46
N TYR A 225 -19.73 -19.57 -5.17
CA TYR A 225 -18.67 -19.24 -4.22
C TYR A 225 -17.67 -18.17 -4.70
N ASP A 226 -17.60 -17.91 -6.00
CA ASP A 226 -16.87 -16.76 -6.56
C ASP A 226 -17.62 -15.45 -6.41
N TYR A 227 -18.93 -15.51 -6.15
CA TYR A 227 -19.80 -14.33 -6.11
C TYR A 227 -20.23 -13.93 -4.69
N ILE A 228 -20.18 -14.81 -3.69
CA ILE A 228 -20.48 -14.45 -2.31
C ILE A 228 -19.59 -13.27 -1.87
N GLU A 229 -20.20 -12.27 -1.22
CA GLU A 229 -19.50 -11.09 -0.69
C GLU A 229 -18.45 -11.46 0.36
N GLU A 230 -18.72 -12.51 1.13
CA GLU A 230 -17.81 -13.12 2.09
C GLU A 230 -16.74 -13.95 1.35
N ARG A 231 -15.46 -13.63 1.56
CA ARG A 231 -14.35 -14.32 0.92
C ARG A 231 -14.31 -15.78 1.35
N THR A 232 -14.51 -16.70 0.40
CA THR A 232 -14.28 -18.12 0.62
C THR A 232 -12.78 -18.41 0.72
N SER A 233 -12.37 -19.27 1.67
CA SER A 233 -10.97 -19.67 1.83
C SER A 233 -10.50 -20.48 0.61
N PHE A 234 -9.24 -20.30 0.21
CA PHE A 234 -8.60 -21.14 -0.81
C PHE A 234 -8.71 -22.63 -0.48
N GLN A 235 -8.57 -23.00 0.80
CA GLN A 235 -8.68 -24.39 1.24
C GLN A 235 -10.06 -24.98 0.94
N PHE A 236 -11.12 -24.22 1.20
CA PHE A 236 -12.49 -24.68 0.95
C PHE A 236 -12.71 -24.93 -0.54
N ARG A 237 -12.26 -24.02 -1.40
CA ARG A 237 -12.37 -24.18 -2.86
C ARG A 237 -11.66 -25.45 -3.33
N LEU A 238 -10.45 -25.70 -2.84
CA LEU A 238 -9.70 -26.90 -3.20
C LEU A 238 -10.36 -28.18 -2.68
N VAL A 239 -10.88 -28.18 -1.45
CA VAL A 239 -11.64 -29.30 -0.89
C VAL A 239 -12.85 -29.63 -1.76
N CYS A 240 -13.63 -28.61 -2.17
CA CYS A 240 -14.76 -28.81 -3.06
C CYS A 240 -14.32 -29.44 -4.39
N ILE A 241 -13.26 -28.94 -5.03
CA ILE A 241 -12.74 -29.50 -6.28
C ILE A 241 -12.40 -30.99 -6.14
N VAL A 242 -11.64 -31.32 -5.08
CA VAL A 242 -11.22 -32.70 -4.84
C VAL A 242 -12.42 -33.59 -4.54
N LEU A 243 -13.36 -33.13 -3.71
CA LEU A 243 -14.60 -33.86 -3.41
C LEU A 243 -15.39 -34.13 -4.69
N PHE A 244 -15.57 -33.13 -5.54
CA PHE A 244 -16.27 -33.27 -6.82
C PHE A 244 -15.60 -34.30 -7.74
N ALA A 245 -14.28 -34.20 -7.93
CA ALA A 245 -13.55 -35.14 -8.78
C ALA A 245 -13.65 -36.59 -8.26
N VAL A 246 -13.48 -36.77 -6.95
CA VAL A 246 -13.53 -38.08 -6.32
C VAL A 246 -14.93 -38.70 -6.39
N HIS A 247 -15.98 -37.92 -6.10
CA HIS A 247 -17.35 -38.41 -6.13
C HIS A 247 -17.88 -38.63 -7.55
N LEU A 248 -17.43 -37.84 -8.54
CA LEU A 248 -17.71 -38.10 -9.95
C LEU A 248 -17.18 -39.49 -10.34
N ILE A 249 -15.93 -39.79 -9.97
CA ILE A 249 -15.31 -41.09 -10.26
C ILE A 249 -16.06 -42.21 -9.52
N LEU A 250 -16.21 -42.09 -8.20
CA LEU A 250 -16.83 -43.15 -7.37
C LEU A 250 -18.32 -43.37 -7.67
N GLY A 251 -19.06 -42.30 -7.98
CA GLY A 251 -20.48 -42.36 -8.31
C GLY A 251 -20.76 -42.97 -9.69
N LEU A 252 -19.87 -42.75 -10.67
CA LEU A 252 -20.04 -43.28 -12.02
C LEU A 252 -19.39 -44.66 -12.24
N MET A 253 -18.41 -45.04 -11.41
CA MET A 253 -17.70 -46.32 -11.51
C MET A 253 -18.62 -47.55 -11.54
N PRO A 254 -19.72 -47.64 -10.75
CA PRO A 254 -20.65 -48.77 -10.83
C PRO A 254 -21.28 -48.94 -12.21
N PHE A 255 -21.60 -47.85 -12.92
CA PHE A 255 -22.13 -47.95 -14.29
C PHE A 255 -21.08 -48.45 -15.28
N ALA A 256 -19.82 -48.03 -15.11
CA ALA A 256 -18.72 -48.49 -15.96
C ALA A 256 -18.38 -49.98 -15.73
N LEU A 257 -18.49 -50.45 -14.48
CA LEU A 257 -18.17 -51.83 -14.11
C LEU A 257 -19.32 -52.81 -14.39
N LEU A 258 -20.57 -52.37 -14.20
CA LEU A 258 -21.74 -53.26 -14.20
C LEU A 258 -22.65 -53.06 -15.42
N GLY A 259 -22.60 -51.90 -16.11
CA GLY A 259 -23.40 -51.62 -17.31
C GLY A 259 -24.90 -51.92 -17.15
N ASP A 260 -25.52 -52.44 -18.22
CA ASP A 260 -26.89 -53.00 -18.21
C ASP A 260 -26.93 -54.47 -17.76
N ALA A 261 -25.91 -54.97 -17.04
CA ALA A 261 -25.87 -56.38 -16.67
C ALA A 261 -27.11 -56.80 -15.86
N ASN A 262 -27.55 -58.04 -16.08
CA ASN A 262 -28.71 -58.60 -15.42
C ASN A 262 -28.56 -58.47 -13.88
N PRO A 263 -29.54 -57.90 -13.16
CA PRO A 263 -29.52 -57.80 -11.69
C PRO A 263 -29.30 -59.13 -10.97
N ASN A 264 -29.61 -60.24 -11.64
CA ASN A 264 -29.42 -61.61 -11.13
C ASN A 264 -28.07 -62.23 -11.51
N SER A 265 -27.19 -61.50 -12.20
CA SER A 265 -25.84 -61.96 -12.51
C SER A 265 -24.95 -61.93 -11.27
N PRO A 266 -24.05 -62.90 -11.06
CA PRO A 266 -23.10 -62.89 -9.94
C PRO A 266 -22.14 -61.68 -9.96
N ALA A 267 -22.03 -60.96 -11.09
CA ALA A 267 -21.33 -59.68 -11.20
C ALA A 267 -22.06 -58.55 -10.43
N TYR A 268 -23.39 -58.62 -10.35
CA TYR A 268 -24.26 -57.77 -9.51
C TYR A 268 -24.28 -58.28 -8.06
N SER A 269 -23.11 -58.52 -7.46
CA SER A 269 -23.06 -58.90 -6.05
C SER A 269 -23.44 -57.69 -5.17
N GLU A 270 -24.43 -57.84 -4.30
CA GLU A 270 -24.80 -56.84 -3.28
C GLU A 270 -23.57 -56.32 -2.51
N THR A 271 -22.54 -57.16 -2.38
CA THR A 271 -21.24 -56.87 -1.78
C THR A 271 -20.51 -55.71 -2.47
N VAL A 272 -20.49 -55.65 -3.81
CA VAL A 272 -19.78 -54.59 -4.55
C VAL A 272 -20.49 -53.24 -4.37
N ILE A 273 -21.81 -53.21 -4.54
CA ILE A 273 -22.60 -51.98 -4.38
C ILE A 273 -22.55 -51.47 -2.93
N SER A 274 -22.70 -52.35 -1.95
CA SER A 274 -22.59 -52.00 -0.53
C SER A 274 -21.19 -51.47 -0.20
N GLY A 275 -20.15 -52.00 -0.85
CA GLY A 275 -18.79 -51.48 -0.77
C GLY A 275 -18.70 -50.00 -1.17
N PHE A 276 -19.29 -49.62 -2.30
CA PHE A 276 -19.32 -48.20 -2.71
C PHE A 276 -20.09 -47.30 -1.75
N LEU A 277 -21.24 -47.77 -1.23
CA LEU A 277 -22.05 -47.00 -0.26
C LEU A 277 -21.32 -46.75 1.06
N ILE A 278 -20.41 -47.65 1.47
CA ILE A 278 -19.55 -47.43 2.65
C ILE A 278 -18.34 -46.57 2.29
N PHE A 279 -17.74 -46.81 1.12
CA PHE A 279 -16.49 -46.14 0.73
C PHE A 279 -16.66 -44.65 0.46
N ILE A 280 -17.75 -44.24 -0.20
CA ILE A 280 -18.05 -42.84 -0.51
C ILE A 280 -17.95 -41.94 0.75
N PRO A 281 -18.73 -42.16 1.83
CA PRO A 281 -18.71 -41.28 2.99
C PRO A 281 -17.39 -41.34 3.76
N VAL A 282 -16.71 -42.50 3.78
CA VAL A 282 -15.36 -42.61 4.35
C VAL A 282 -14.39 -41.70 3.62
N VAL A 283 -14.41 -41.72 2.29
CA VAL A 283 -13.57 -40.85 1.46
C VAL A 283 -13.97 -39.38 1.60
N THR A 284 -15.28 -39.08 1.68
CA THR A 284 -15.78 -37.72 1.96
C THR A 284 -15.20 -37.17 3.25
N LEU A 285 -15.29 -37.94 4.34
CA LEU A 285 -14.75 -37.56 5.64
C LEU A 285 -13.22 -37.43 5.58
N ALA A 286 -12.53 -38.37 4.93
CA ALA A 286 -11.09 -38.30 4.75
C ALA A 286 -10.65 -37.02 4.02
N VAL A 287 -11.34 -36.63 2.94
CA VAL A 287 -11.04 -35.38 2.23
C VAL A 287 -11.37 -34.15 3.07
N ILE A 288 -12.50 -34.14 3.80
CA ILE A 288 -12.89 -32.99 4.65
C ILE A 288 -11.93 -32.78 5.83
N PHE A 289 -11.39 -33.86 6.42
CA PHE A 289 -10.51 -33.75 7.58
C PHE A 289 -9.03 -33.70 7.19
N LEU A 290 -8.56 -34.61 6.33
CA LEU A 290 -7.13 -34.74 6.04
C LEU A 290 -6.63 -33.66 5.08
N LEU A 291 -7.40 -33.31 4.05
CA LEU A 291 -6.92 -32.35 3.04
C LEU A 291 -6.73 -30.94 3.63
N PRO A 292 -7.64 -30.35 4.43
CA PRO A 292 -7.38 -29.06 5.09
C PRO A 292 -6.19 -29.09 6.03
N LEU A 293 -6.00 -30.17 6.80
CA LEU A 293 -4.86 -30.34 7.68
C LEU A 293 -3.54 -30.39 6.89
N PHE A 294 -3.55 -31.14 5.79
CA PHE A 294 -2.42 -31.22 4.87
C PHE A 294 -2.07 -29.84 4.28
N LEU A 295 -3.06 -29.12 3.73
CA LEU A 295 -2.85 -27.79 3.15
C LEU A 295 -2.38 -26.77 4.20
N ARG A 296 -2.94 -26.85 5.42
CA ARG A 296 -2.55 -25.93 6.50
C ARG A 296 -1.10 -26.13 6.89
N ASN A 297 -0.66 -27.37 7.07
CA ASN A 297 0.67 -27.66 7.58
C ASN A 297 1.75 -27.53 6.50
N ASN A 298 1.46 -27.88 5.25
CA ASN A 298 2.48 -27.90 4.19
C ASN A 298 2.49 -26.64 3.33
N ILE A 299 1.40 -25.86 3.28
CA ILE A 299 1.31 -24.68 2.40
C ILE A 299 1.03 -23.42 3.20
N LEU A 300 -0.08 -23.35 3.92
CA LEU A 300 -0.52 -22.09 4.55
C LEU A 300 0.41 -21.65 5.68
N LYS A 301 0.77 -22.55 6.61
CA LYS A 301 1.60 -22.19 7.76
C LYS A 301 3.01 -21.75 7.34
N PRO A 302 3.73 -22.46 6.43
CA PRO A 302 4.99 -21.97 5.90
C PRO A 302 4.87 -20.60 5.21
N LEU A 303 3.82 -20.40 4.42
CA LEU A 303 3.58 -19.12 3.73
C LEU A 303 3.26 -17.98 4.72
N ASP A 304 2.49 -18.25 5.78
CA ASP A 304 2.20 -17.31 6.85
C ASP A 304 3.47 -16.93 7.62
N ASN A 305 4.36 -17.89 7.90
CA ASN A 305 5.67 -17.62 8.54
C ASN A 305 6.51 -16.66 7.69
N VAL A 306 6.56 -16.88 6.37
CA VAL A 306 7.25 -15.98 5.41
C VAL A 306 6.60 -14.60 5.40
N MET A 307 5.27 -14.53 5.29
CA MET A 307 4.52 -13.28 5.28
C MET A 307 4.72 -12.47 6.57
N GLN A 308 4.72 -13.14 7.71
CA GLN A 308 4.96 -12.50 9.00
C GLN A 308 6.39 -11.96 9.09
N LYS A 309 7.38 -12.70 8.60
CA LYS A 309 8.77 -12.23 8.62
C LYS A 309 9.00 -11.06 7.68
N ILE A 310 8.37 -11.05 6.49
CA ILE A 310 8.36 -9.90 5.59
C ILE A 310 7.83 -8.65 6.31
N LYS A 311 6.73 -8.78 7.07
CA LYS A 311 6.19 -7.64 7.85
C LYS A 311 7.17 -7.14 8.92
N GLN A 312 7.91 -8.04 9.58
CA GLN A 312 8.94 -7.67 10.56
C GLN A 312 10.11 -6.93 9.90
N VAL A 313 10.60 -7.45 8.77
CA VAL A 313 11.66 -6.81 7.97
C VAL A 313 11.24 -5.43 7.49
N ASN A 314 10.00 -5.27 7.01
CA ASN A 314 9.45 -3.97 6.61
C ASN A 314 9.30 -2.99 7.79
N ALA A 315 9.18 -3.49 9.02
CA ALA A 315 9.18 -2.69 10.23
C ALA A 315 10.60 -2.36 10.74
N GLY A 316 11.65 -2.80 10.04
CA GLY A 316 13.06 -2.56 10.37
C GLY A 316 13.73 -3.69 11.16
N ASP A 317 13.01 -4.75 11.52
CA ASP A 317 13.60 -5.89 12.23
C ASP A 317 14.19 -6.91 11.24
N LEU A 318 15.49 -6.77 10.98
CA LEU A 318 16.28 -7.67 10.14
C LEU A 318 16.84 -8.89 10.90
N SER A 319 16.42 -9.10 12.16
CA SER A 319 17.02 -10.14 13.02
C SER A 319 16.50 -11.55 12.70
N GLY A 320 17.40 -12.54 12.69
CA GLY A 320 17.03 -13.94 12.52
C GLY A 320 16.50 -14.32 11.13
N ASN A 321 16.52 -15.62 10.87
CA ASN A 321 16.08 -16.22 9.60
C ASN A 321 14.87 -17.12 9.82
N ILE A 322 14.10 -17.32 8.77
CA ILE A 322 12.99 -18.28 8.77
C ILE A 322 13.57 -19.68 8.65
N LYS A 323 13.16 -20.60 9.52
CA LYS A 323 13.49 -22.02 9.39
C LYS A 323 12.78 -22.60 8.16
N ILE A 324 13.54 -23.29 7.31
CA ILE A 324 12.98 -24.01 6.16
C ILE A 324 12.31 -25.29 6.69
N GLU A 325 10.98 -25.34 6.64
CA GLU A 325 10.17 -26.49 7.10
C GLU A 325 9.82 -27.46 5.95
N VAL A 326 9.84 -26.98 4.70
CA VAL A 326 9.37 -27.73 3.52
C VAL A 326 10.42 -27.65 2.41
N ASN A 327 10.65 -28.77 1.72
CA ASN A 327 11.61 -28.88 0.62
C ASN A 327 10.92 -28.80 -0.75
N ASP A 328 10.25 -27.68 -1.00
CA ASP A 328 9.51 -27.37 -2.22
C ASP A 328 9.77 -25.92 -2.68
N GLU A 329 8.94 -25.37 -3.56
CA GLU A 329 9.04 -23.97 -4.02
C GLU A 329 8.87 -22.96 -2.88
N ILE A 330 8.13 -23.31 -1.81
CA ILE A 330 8.00 -22.47 -0.62
C ILE A 330 9.29 -22.50 0.18
N GLY A 331 9.93 -23.67 0.27
CA GLY A 331 11.28 -23.82 0.82
C GLY A 331 12.30 -22.95 0.09
N LEU A 332 12.32 -23.01 -1.25
CA LEU A 332 13.20 -22.19 -2.08
C LEU A 332 12.91 -20.69 -1.93
N LEU A 333 11.63 -20.30 -1.88
CA LEU A 333 11.22 -18.92 -1.59
C LEU A 333 11.76 -18.46 -0.23
N THR A 334 11.67 -19.32 0.79
CA THR A 334 12.17 -19.05 2.14
C THR A 334 13.69 -18.87 2.14
N GLU A 335 14.43 -19.70 1.40
CA GLU A 335 15.87 -19.58 1.25
C GLU A 335 16.26 -18.25 0.58
N ASN A 336 15.62 -17.92 -0.55
CA ASN A 336 15.87 -16.67 -1.26
C ASN A 336 15.53 -15.44 -0.40
N PHE A 337 14.45 -15.51 0.36
CA PHE A 337 14.10 -14.47 1.32
C PHE A 337 15.16 -14.32 2.42
N ASN A 338 15.65 -15.42 3.00
CA ASN A 338 16.71 -15.38 4.00
C ASN A 338 18.02 -14.78 3.44
N ARG A 339 18.38 -15.10 2.19
CA ARG A 339 19.52 -14.49 1.50
C ARG A 339 19.33 -12.99 1.34
N MET A 340 18.16 -12.56 0.87
CA MET A 340 17.82 -11.14 0.76
C MET A 340 17.90 -10.42 2.12
N ASN A 341 17.31 -10.99 3.17
CA ASN A 341 17.35 -10.43 4.52
C ASN A 341 18.79 -10.27 5.04
N THR A 342 19.63 -11.27 4.80
CA THR A 342 21.05 -11.23 5.16
C THR A 342 21.80 -10.12 4.42
N SER A 343 21.55 -9.97 3.11
CA SER A 343 22.13 -8.88 2.31
C SER A 343 21.67 -7.51 2.79
N LEU A 344 20.37 -7.34 3.07
CA LEU A 344 19.83 -6.08 3.61
C LEU A 344 20.48 -5.72 4.94
N ARG A 345 20.66 -6.69 5.84
CA ARG A 345 21.35 -6.47 7.11
C ARG A 345 22.80 -6.02 6.90
N HIS A 346 23.53 -6.69 6.00
CA HIS A 346 24.90 -6.31 5.68
C HIS A 346 24.99 -4.90 5.08
N TYR A 347 24.07 -4.52 4.19
CA TYR A 347 24.02 -3.17 3.66
C TYR A 347 23.68 -2.13 4.74
N ALA A 348 22.77 -2.44 5.66
CA ALA A 348 22.43 -1.55 6.76
C ALA A 348 23.63 -1.30 7.69
N GLU A 349 24.35 -2.36 8.06
CA GLU A 349 25.59 -2.28 8.86
C GLU A 349 26.65 -1.43 8.13
N LYS A 350 26.93 -1.75 6.86
CA LYS A 350 27.90 -1.00 6.05
C LYS A 350 27.52 0.48 5.88
N MET A 351 26.24 0.78 5.72
CA MET A 351 25.76 2.16 5.61
C MET A 351 25.95 2.93 6.92
N ASN A 352 25.72 2.30 8.07
CA ASN A 352 25.98 2.93 9.36
C ASN A 352 27.48 3.22 9.53
N ASP A 353 28.36 2.26 9.22
CA ASP A 353 29.80 2.46 9.30
C ASP A 353 30.27 3.63 8.40
N LEU A 354 29.75 3.69 7.16
CA LEU A 354 30.07 4.76 6.22
C LEU A 354 29.55 6.13 6.70
N VAL A 355 28.37 6.16 7.31
CA VAL A 355 27.81 7.40 7.88
C VAL A 355 28.67 7.89 9.04
N ASP A 356 29.13 6.98 9.91
CA ASP A 356 30.01 7.34 11.03
C ASP A 356 31.37 7.86 10.52
N GLU A 357 31.95 7.19 9.52
CA GLU A 357 33.19 7.64 8.87
C GLU A 357 33.04 9.04 8.28
N LYS A 358 31.98 9.29 7.50
CA LYS A 358 31.73 10.58 6.86
C LYS A 358 31.38 11.68 7.85
N THR A 359 30.71 11.34 8.93
CA THR A 359 30.41 12.29 10.01
C THR A 359 31.71 12.73 10.71
N ASN A 360 32.65 11.81 10.94
CA ASN A 360 33.95 12.12 11.52
C ASN A 360 34.81 12.98 10.59
N GLU A 361 34.88 12.63 9.30
CA GLU A 361 35.59 13.42 8.27
C GLU A 361 35.03 14.85 8.19
N LEU A 362 33.70 14.98 8.14
CA LEU A 362 33.02 16.28 8.11
C LEU A 362 33.35 17.12 9.36
N ASN A 363 33.33 16.52 10.54
CA ASN A 363 33.67 17.20 11.79
C ASN A 363 35.12 17.71 11.79
N GLN A 364 36.06 16.92 11.27
CA GLN A 364 37.46 17.34 11.15
C GLN A 364 37.60 18.51 10.18
N SER A 365 37.02 18.44 8.97
CA SER A 365 37.05 19.55 8.02
C SER A 365 36.43 20.83 8.58
N LEU A 366 35.35 20.70 9.39
CA LEU A 366 34.75 21.83 10.08
C LEU A 366 35.69 22.47 11.11
N GLN A 367 36.47 21.67 11.84
CA GLN A 367 37.46 22.19 12.79
C GLN A 367 38.60 22.90 12.06
N GLU A 368 39.13 22.31 10.98
CA GLU A 368 40.19 22.90 10.16
C GLU A 368 39.74 24.23 9.52
N LEU A 369 38.51 24.28 9.02
CA LEU A 369 37.92 25.50 8.47
C LEU A 369 37.84 26.62 9.52
N LYS A 370 37.36 26.29 10.74
CA LYS A 370 37.29 27.26 11.84
C LYS A 370 38.67 27.78 12.25
N ALA A 371 39.66 26.89 12.33
CA ALA A 371 41.04 27.26 12.66
C ALA A 371 41.62 28.19 11.58
N THR A 372 41.42 27.85 10.30
CA THR A 372 41.88 28.67 9.17
C THR A 372 41.21 30.04 9.15
N GLN A 373 39.90 30.10 9.40
CA GLN A 373 39.17 31.37 9.47
C GLN A 373 39.69 32.25 10.61
N ALA A 374 39.97 31.68 11.79
CA ALA A 374 40.56 32.42 12.90
C ALA A 374 41.95 32.98 12.55
N GLN A 375 42.78 32.17 11.86
CA GLN A 375 44.10 32.60 11.40
C GLN A 375 44.00 33.73 10.35
N LEU A 376 43.05 33.65 9.41
CA LEU A 376 42.82 34.70 8.41
C LEU A 376 42.38 36.01 9.07
N ILE A 377 41.44 35.96 10.01
CA ILE A 377 41.01 37.15 10.78
C ILE A 377 42.20 37.77 11.52
N GLN A 378 43.07 36.96 12.12
CA GLN A 378 44.27 37.46 12.80
C GLN A 378 45.28 38.07 11.81
N SER A 379 45.47 37.46 10.65
CA SER A 379 46.34 37.97 9.59
C SER A 379 45.84 39.31 9.04
N GLU A 380 44.53 39.45 8.82
CA GLU A 380 43.91 40.69 8.36
C GLU A 380 44.05 41.81 9.39
N LYS A 381 43.83 41.51 10.68
CA LYS A 381 44.08 42.45 11.77
C LYS A 381 45.53 42.93 11.81
N MET A 382 46.49 42.02 11.65
CA MET A 382 47.91 42.37 11.63
C MET A 382 48.29 43.20 10.40
N SER A 383 47.73 42.89 9.23
CA SER A 383 47.95 43.67 8.01
C SER A 383 47.40 45.09 8.14
N SER A 384 46.16 45.23 8.63
CA SER A 384 45.52 46.53 8.88
C SER A 384 46.30 47.35 9.90
N LEU A 385 46.75 46.71 11.00
CA LEU A 385 47.60 47.37 11.98
C LEU A 385 48.94 47.81 11.39
N GLY A 386 49.54 47.01 10.51
CA GLY A 386 50.78 47.34 9.81
C GLY A 386 50.63 48.56 8.89
N GLU A 387 49.57 48.60 8.07
CA GLU A 387 49.27 49.74 7.19
C GLU A 387 49.03 51.03 8.00
N LEU A 388 48.26 50.94 9.08
CA LEU A 388 47.99 52.06 9.98
C LEU A 388 49.28 52.55 10.65
N THR A 389 50.12 51.64 11.13
CA THR A 389 51.40 51.98 11.79
C THR A 389 52.35 52.70 10.83
N ALA A 390 52.45 52.24 9.58
CA ALA A 390 53.26 52.88 8.55
C ALA A 390 52.73 54.28 8.19
N GLY A 391 51.40 54.44 8.06
CA GLY A 391 50.77 55.74 7.84
C GLY A 391 51.02 56.71 8.99
N ILE A 392 50.86 56.26 10.23
CA ILE A 392 51.11 57.09 11.42
C ILE A 392 52.59 57.48 11.53
N ALA A 393 53.53 56.57 11.26
CA ALA A 393 54.95 56.89 11.26
C ALA A 393 55.26 58.02 10.27
N HIS A 394 54.68 57.96 9.07
CA HIS A 394 54.82 59.02 8.07
C HIS A 394 54.15 60.34 8.52
N GLU A 395 53.01 60.28 9.20
CA GLU A 395 52.35 61.48 9.71
C GLU A 395 53.08 62.12 10.90
N ILE A 396 53.82 61.36 11.71
CA ILE A 396 54.68 61.86 12.80
C ILE A 396 55.97 62.45 12.25
N GLN A 397 56.55 61.85 11.21
CA GLN A 397 57.77 62.37 10.59
C GLN A 397 57.58 63.79 10.04
N ASN A 398 56.40 64.08 9.47
CA ASN A 398 56.09 65.41 8.92
C ASN A 398 56.28 66.56 9.94
N PRO A 399 55.59 66.60 11.10
CA PRO A 399 55.81 67.64 12.11
C PRO A 399 57.21 67.63 12.71
N LEU A 400 57.86 66.47 12.87
CA LEU A 400 59.24 66.40 13.36
C LEU A 400 60.23 67.09 12.40
N ASN A 401 60.06 66.89 11.09
CA ASN A 401 60.87 67.59 10.09
C ASN A 401 60.68 69.10 10.17
N PHE A 402 59.46 69.59 10.38
CA PHE A 402 59.23 71.02 10.61
C PHE A 402 59.87 71.51 11.91
N VAL A 403 59.79 70.76 13.00
CA VAL A 403 60.46 71.09 14.27
C VAL A 403 61.96 71.22 14.07
N ASN A 404 62.60 70.26 13.41
CA ASN A 404 64.03 70.28 13.14
C ASN A 404 64.43 71.47 12.26
N ASN A 405 63.77 71.66 11.11
CA ASN A 405 64.10 72.75 10.19
C ASN A 405 63.96 74.13 10.85
N PHE A 406 62.85 74.39 11.55
CA PHE A 406 62.68 75.67 12.24
C PHE A 406 63.66 75.84 13.40
N SER A 407 64.09 74.74 14.05
CA SER A 407 65.11 74.81 15.10
C SER A 407 66.49 75.15 14.55
N GLU A 408 66.89 74.56 13.42
CA GLU A 408 68.15 74.85 12.73
C GLU A 408 68.19 76.31 12.28
N VAL A 409 67.14 76.77 11.57
CA VAL A 409 67.03 78.18 11.14
C VAL A 409 67.01 79.12 12.35
N SER A 410 66.40 78.73 13.48
CA SER A 410 66.43 79.58 14.68
C SER A 410 67.83 79.71 15.28
N VAL A 411 68.68 78.68 15.17
CA VAL A 411 70.08 78.75 15.62
C VAL A 411 70.87 79.70 14.72
N GLU A 412 70.73 79.57 13.40
CA GLU A 412 71.37 80.49 12.43
C GLU A 412 70.95 81.94 12.68
N LEU A 413 69.64 82.19 12.87
CA LEU A 413 69.12 83.52 13.20
C LEU A 413 69.63 84.04 14.55
N ILE A 414 69.89 83.18 15.54
CA ILE A 414 70.48 83.60 16.82
C ILE A 414 71.92 84.08 16.61
N ASP A 415 72.68 83.37 15.78
CA ASP A 415 74.05 83.75 15.44
C ASP A 415 74.07 85.08 14.65
N GLU A 416 73.21 85.24 13.64
CA GLU A 416 73.05 86.50 12.89
C GLU A 416 72.61 87.66 13.80
N MET A 417 71.68 87.41 14.73
CA MET A 417 71.24 88.41 15.71
C MET A 417 72.40 88.87 16.60
N ALA A 418 73.28 87.96 17.01
CA ALA A 418 74.46 88.30 17.80
C ALA A 418 75.44 89.18 17.02
N GLU A 419 75.68 88.89 15.74
CA GLU A 419 76.52 89.71 14.87
C GLU A 419 75.97 91.13 14.66
N GLU A 420 74.67 91.29 14.44
CA GLU A 420 74.04 92.61 14.26
C GLU A 420 74.05 93.43 15.56
N LEU A 421 73.94 92.78 16.73
CA LEU A 421 74.12 93.43 18.03
C LEU A 421 75.55 93.93 18.23
N GLU A 422 76.56 93.18 17.80
CA GLU A 422 77.98 93.62 17.86
C GLU A 422 78.26 94.82 16.94
N LYS A 423 77.56 94.92 15.80
CA LYS A 423 77.64 96.06 14.87
C LYS A 423 76.89 97.31 15.37
N GLY A 424 76.10 97.20 16.44
CA GLY A 424 75.29 98.28 17.00
C GLY A 424 73.95 98.50 16.28
N GLU A 425 73.59 97.62 15.35
CA GLU A 425 72.36 97.68 14.54
C GLU A 425 71.20 97.01 15.30
N VAL A 426 70.75 97.66 16.36
CA VAL A 426 69.75 97.14 17.30
C VAL A 426 68.38 96.87 16.64
N LYS A 427 68.05 97.59 15.55
CA LYS A 427 66.77 97.42 14.86
C LYS A 427 66.71 96.11 14.07
N GLU A 428 67.79 95.76 13.38
CA GLU A 428 67.98 94.53 12.63
C GLU A 428 67.98 93.34 13.59
N ALA A 429 68.71 93.42 14.71
CA ALA A 429 68.68 92.40 15.75
C ALA A 429 67.27 92.18 16.34
N LEU A 430 66.47 93.23 16.50
CA LEU A 430 65.08 93.13 16.99
C LEU A 430 64.13 92.49 15.95
N ALA A 431 64.39 92.71 14.66
CA ALA A 431 63.66 92.02 13.59
C ALA A 431 63.98 90.52 13.60
N ILE A 432 65.26 90.15 13.71
CA ILE A 432 65.69 88.74 13.79
C ILE A 432 65.13 88.06 15.05
N ALA A 433 65.11 88.76 16.20
CA ALA A 433 64.45 88.26 17.42
C ALA A 433 62.95 87.97 17.21
N THR A 434 62.29 88.76 16.36
CA THR A 434 60.88 88.55 16.00
C THR A 434 60.71 87.31 15.13
N ASP A 435 61.62 87.07 14.19
CA ASP A 435 61.61 85.87 13.33
C ASP A 435 61.92 84.59 14.12
N ILE A 436 62.89 84.63 15.05
CA ILE A 436 63.15 83.53 15.99
C ILE A 436 61.90 83.21 16.81
N LYS A 437 61.20 84.23 17.32
CA LYS A 437 59.94 84.04 18.05
C LYS A 437 58.89 83.34 17.18
N GLN A 438 58.76 83.73 15.92
CA GLN A 438 57.83 83.08 14.98
C GLN A 438 58.22 81.61 14.74
N ASN A 439 59.51 81.31 14.56
CA ASN A 439 59.99 79.94 14.41
C ASN A 439 59.70 79.09 15.67
N LEU A 440 59.93 79.62 16.87
CA LEU A 440 59.58 78.94 18.13
C LEU A 440 58.08 78.67 18.25
N GLU A 441 57.21 79.57 17.78
CA GLU A 441 55.78 79.34 17.71
C GLU A 441 55.41 78.22 16.73
N LYS A 442 56.09 78.15 15.57
CA LYS A 442 55.93 77.04 14.60
C LYS A 442 56.41 75.71 15.17
N ILE A 443 57.57 75.67 15.81
CA ILE A 443 58.10 74.48 16.51
C ILE A 443 57.08 73.98 17.53
N ARG A 444 56.57 74.88 18.39
CA ARG A 444 55.54 74.53 19.38
C ARG A 444 54.27 73.99 18.74
N HIS A 445 53.83 74.57 17.62
CA HIS A 445 52.65 74.10 16.89
C HIS A 445 52.85 72.70 16.31
N HIS A 446 53.96 72.46 15.62
CA HIS A 446 54.26 71.14 15.03
C HIS A 446 54.56 70.08 16.10
N GLY A 447 55.23 70.43 17.19
CA GLY A 447 55.43 69.53 18.34
C GLY A 447 54.12 69.10 18.99
N LYS A 448 53.17 70.03 19.21
CA LYS A 448 51.82 69.69 19.70
C LYS A 448 51.06 68.79 18.72
N ARG A 449 51.24 68.99 17.42
CA ARG A 449 50.65 68.13 16.39
C ARG A 449 51.22 66.70 16.45
N ALA A 450 52.54 66.56 16.59
CA ALA A 450 53.19 65.26 16.78
C ALA A 450 52.67 64.54 18.04
N ASP A 451 52.55 65.26 19.17
CA ASP A 451 51.97 64.72 20.41
C ASP A 451 50.51 64.26 20.23
N GLY A 452 49.69 65.03 19.50
CA GLY A 452 48.31 64.65 19.16
C GLY A 452 48.22 63.36 18.34
N ILE A 453 49.11 63.18 17.36
CA ILE A 453 49.18 61.98 16.54
C ILE A 453 49.59 60.76 17.38
N VAL A 454 50.59 60.90 18.25
CA VAL A 454 51.04 59.82 19.16
C VAL A 454 49.95 59.44 20.16
N LYS A 455 49.22 60.42 20.71
CA LYS A 455 48.08 60.15 21.61
C LYS A 455 46.95 59.41 20.91
N GLY A 456 46.57 59.84 19.71
CA GLY A 456 45.58 59.14 18.89
C GLY A 456 45.99 57.70 18.55
N MET A 457 47.26 57.47 18.22
CA MET A 457 47.82 56.13 17.99
C MET A 457 47.73 55.24 19.23
N LEU A 458 48.13 55.77 20.41
CA LEU A 458 48.12 55.02 21.66
C LEU A 458 46.70 54.67 22.13
N GLN A 459 45.70 55.51 21.84
CA GLN A 459 44.30 55.21 22.10
C GLN A 459 43.78 54.06 21.22
N HIS A 460 44.24 53.95 19.97
CA HIS A 460 43.85 52.87 19.06
C HIS A 460 44.63 51.56 19.28
N SER A 461 45.86 51.65 19.81
CA SER A 461 46.74 50.50 20.08
C SER A 461 46.50 49.83 21.43
N ARG A 462 45.84 50.49 22.40
CA ARG A 462 45.52 49.86 23.68
C ARG A 462 44.52 48.73 23.45
N ASN A 463 44.87 47.52 23.92
CA ASN A 463 43.92 46.41 23.98
C ASN A 463 42.64 46.88 24.64
N ASN A 464 41.50 46.68 23.97
CA ASN A 464 40.17 46.88 24.53
C ASN A 464 40.12 46.14 25.88
N SER A 465 40.11 46.88 27.00
CA SER A 465 39.83 46.27 28.31
C SER A 465 38.38 45.77 28.37
N GLY A 466 37.53 46.16 27.41
CA GLY A 466 36.09 45.89 27.42
C GLY A 466 35.37 46.61 28.56
N GLU A 467 36.07 47.49 29.29
CA GLU A 467 35.51 48.22 30.41
C GLU A 467 34.61 49.33 29.89
N ARG A 468 33.39 49.36 30.45
CA ARG A 468 32.43 50.41 30.16
C ARG A 468 32.77 51.64 30.99
N GLN A 469 32.78 52.80 30.34
CA GLN A 469 32.94 54.09 30.99
C GLN A 469 31.85 55.07 30.55
N LEU A 470 31.44 55.96 31.45
CA LEU A 470 30.53 57.06 31.16
C LEU A 470 31.17 57.99 30.12
N THR A 471 30.58 58.01 28.92
CA THR A 471 31.20 58.65 27.74
C THR A 471 30.23 59.62 27.10
N ASP A 472 30.75 60.76 26.67
CA ASP A 472 30.05 61.74 25.85
C ASP A 472 30.10 61.33 24.38
N LEU A 473 28.95 60.95 23.83
CA LEU A 473 28.84 60.49 22.45
C LEU A 473 29.10 61.60 21.41
N ASN A 474 28.75 62.85 21.71
CA ASN A 474 28.95 63.94 20.76
C ASN A 474 30.44 64.18 20.56
N ASN A 475 31.20 64.21 21.66
CA ASN A 475 32.65 64.33 21.60
C ASN A 475 33.30 63.12 20.92
N LEU A 476 32.84 61.90 21.24
CA LEU A 476 33.34 60.68 20.59
C LEU A 476 33.10 60.69 19.07
N ALA A 477 31.90 61.07 18.64
CA ALA A 477 31.55 61.13 17.22
C ALA A 477 32.34 62.22 16.47
N ASP A 478 32.52 63.41 17.06
CA ASP A 478 33.33 64.48 16.45
C ASP A 478 34.80 64.06 16.31
N GLU A 479 35.36 63.41 17.34
CA GLU A 479 36.74 62.91 17.32
C GLU A 479 36.96 61.90 16.19
N TYR A 480 36.10 60.88 16.08
CA TYR A 480 36.22 59.85 15.04
C TYR A 480 35.90 60.38 13.64
N LEU A 481 34.97 61.33 13.49
CA LEU A 481 34.69 62.00 12.22
C LEU A 481 35.93 62.75 11.71
N ARG A 482 36.61 63.50 12.59
CA ARG A 482 37.86 64.20 12.25
C ARG A 482 38.97 63.21 11.91
N LEU A 483 39.08 62.11 12.66
CA LEU A 483 40.10 61.09 12.44
C LEU A 483 39.91 60.39 11.09
N SER A 484 38.68 60.02 10.73
CA SER A 484 38.34 59.45 9.42
C SER A 484 38.61 60.43 8.27
N TYR A 485 38.28 61.71 8.45
CA TYR A 485 38.59 62.73 7.45
C TYR A 485 40.10 62.89 7.22
N HIS A 486 40.88 62.95 8.29
CA HIS A 486 42.34 63.03 8.20
C HIS A 486 42.96 61.76 7.62
N GLY A 487 42.46 60.57 7.99
CA GLY A 487 42.89 59.30 7.43
C GLY A 487 42.67 59.19 5.92
N LEU A 488 41.51 59.65 5.42
CA LEU A 488 41.24 59.71 3.98
C LEU A 488 42.14 60.71 3.26
N ARG A 489 42.36 61.89 3.85
CA ARG A 489 43.24 62.92 3.27
C ARG A 489 44.72 62.51 3.26
N ALA A 490 45.11 61.60 4.16
CA ALA A 490 46.43 60.98 4.15
C ALA A 490 46.60 60.02 2.96
N LYS A 491 45.55 59.25 2.63
CA LYS A 491 45.52 58.36 1.45
C LYS A 491 45.41 59.12 0.13
N ASP A 492 44.63 60.20 0.11
CA ASP A 492 44.44 61.07 -1.05
C ASP A 492 44.55 62.54 -0.66
N LYS A 493 45.68 63.16 -1.02
CA LYS A 493 45.97 64.56 -0.71
C LYS A 493 45.03 65.54 -1.43
N THR A 494 44.33 65.11 -2.48
CA THR A 494 43.38 65.95 -3.23
C THR A 494 41.98 65.94 -2.61
N PHE A 495 41.72 65.04 -1.67
CA PHE A 495 40.45 64.92 -0.99
C PHE A 495 40.18 66.13 -0.08
N ASN A 496 39.08 66.84 -0.34
CA ASN A 496 38.53 67.87 0.52
C ASN A 496 37.01 67.64 0.63
N ALA A 497 36.50 67.64 1.85
CA ALA A 497 35.08 67.52 2.14
C ALA A 497 34.70 68.49 3.27
N THR A 498 33.53 69.11 3.15
CA THR A 498 33.02 70.01 4.18
C THR A 498 32.34 69.18 5.27
N MET A 499 32.86 69.23 6.50
CA MET A 499 32.25 68.57 7.66
C MET A 499 31.15 69.45 8.25
N THR A 500 29.90 69.01 8.18
CA THR A 500 28.75 69.67 8.80
C THR A 500 28.18 68.79 9.90
N THR A 501 28.29 69.22 11.16
CA THR A 501 27.84 68.45 12.33
C THR A 501 26.56 69.04 12.92
N HIS A 502 25.57 68.18 13.18
CA HIS A 502 24.33 68.54 13.87
C HIS A 502 24.15 67.65 15.10
N PHE A 503 24.94 67.92 16.14
CA PHE A 503 24.85 67.19 17.40
C PHE A 503 23.68 67.68 18.25
N GLN A 504 23.03 66.76 18.98
CA GLN A 504 21.97 67.11 19.91
C GLN A 504 22.56 67.76 21.17
N GLU A 505 22.02 68.91 21.58
CA GLU A 505 22.44 69.61 22.79
C GLU A 505 22.04 68.82 24.06
N ASN A 506 22.93 68.80 25.06
CA ASN A 506 22.74 68.15 26.36
C ASN A 506 22.45 66.64 26.31
N LEU A 507 23.11 65.91 25.43
CA LEU A 507 23.03 64.45 25.41
C LEU A 507 23.60 63.86 26.73
N PRO A 508 22.89 62.97 27.43
CA PRO A 508 23.41 62.35 28.65
C PRO A 508 24.61 61.45 28.33
N GLN A 509 25.61 61.43 29.23
CA GLN A 509 26.71 60.49 29.14
C GLN A 509 26.19 59.06 29.31
N ILE A 510 26.65 58.15 28.45
CA ILE A 510 26.21 56.74 28.47
C ILE A 510 27.36 55.80 28.80
N ASN A 511 27.05 54.71 29.50
CA ASN A 511 28.04 53.74 29.93
C ASN A 511 28.31 52.69 28.84
N ILE A 512 29.31 52.97 28.01
CA ILE A 512 29.69 52.19 26.82
C ILE A 512 31.18 51.86 26.84
N VAL A 513 31.62 50.94 25.98
CA VAL A 513 33.04 50.75 25.66
C VAL A 513 33.38 51.69 24.49
N PRO A 514 34.05 52.83 24.72
CA PRO A 514 34.14 53.88 23.68
C PRO A 514 34.93 53.43 22.46
N GLN A 515 35.89 52.52 22.63
CA GLN A 515 36.67 51.97 21.53
C GLN A 515 35.82 51.11 20.58
N ASP A 516 34.84 50.36 21.11
CA ASP A 516 33.96 49.52 20.28
C ASP A 516 32.96 50.38 19.51
N ILE A 517 32.36 51.36 20.17
CA ILE A 517 31.45 52.31 19.53
C ILE A 517 32.20 53.18 18.51
N GLY A 518 33.39 53.64 18.85
CA GLY A 518 34.24 54.40 17.95
C GLY A 518 34.70 53.62 16.72
N ARG A 519 34.79 52.28 16.76
CA ARG A 519 35.05 51.47 15.56
C ARG A 519 33.83 51.33 14.64
N VAL A 520 32.62 51.51 15.17
CA VAL A 520 31.37 51.46 14.40
C VAL A 520 31.08 52.81 13.74
N LEU A 521 31.41 53.90 14.43
CA LEU A 521 31.38 55.27 13.91
C LEU A 521 32.51 55.50 12.90
#